data_AF-A0A6G2DXW7-F1
#
_entry.id   AF-A0A6G2DXW7-F1
#
_cell.length_a   1.000
_cell.length_b   1.000
_cell.length_c   1.000
_cell.angle_alpha   90.00
_cell.angle_beta   90.00
_cell.angle_gamma   90.00
#
_symmetry.space_group_name_H-M   'P 1'
#
loop_
_entity.id
_entity.type
_entity.pdbx_description
1 polymer ?
#
loop_
_entity_poly.entity_id
_entity_poly.type
_entity_poly.pdbx_seq_one_letter_code
_entity_poly.pdbx_strand_id
1 'polypeptide(L)'
;IAPGLVDTHIHGFGGVDVMDNNIEGTLHTMSEGLLSTGVTSFLPTTLTSSYEQLLAVTENIGARYQEASGAKIRGIYFEGPYFTEKYKGA
;
A
#
# COMPACT_ATOMS: atom_id res chain seq x y z
N ILE A 1 14.78 -15.50 -17.07
CA ILE A 1 14.77 -15.26 -15.60
C ILE A 1 15.15 -13.81 -15.39
N ALA A 2 14.41 -13.08 -14.55
CA ALA A 2 14.63 -11.66 -14.25
C ALA A 2 14.42 -11.42 -12.74
N PRO A 3 14.93 -10.30 -12.19
CA PRO A 3 14.56 -9.87 -10.83
C PRO A 3 13.04 -9.68 -10.69
N GLY A 4 12.52 -9.84 -9.48
CA GLY A 4 11.13 -9.55 -9.18
C GLY A 4 10.81 -8.06 -9.33
N LEU A 5 9.59 -7.75 -9.74
CA LEU A 5 9.15 -6.38 -9.96
C LEU A 5 8.98 -5.64 -8.62
N VAL A 6 9.21 -4.33 -8.66
CA VAL A 6 8.97 -3.41 -7.55
C VAL A 6 7.82 -2.50 -7.94
N ASP A 7 6.70 -2.62 -7.25
CA ASP A 7 5.55 -1.74 -7.47
C ASP A 7 5.62 -0.55 -6.51
N THR A 8 5.98 0.62 -7.03
CA THR A 8 6.19 1.82 -6.20
C THR A 8 4.90 2.58 -5.90
N HIS A 9 3.76 2.20 -6.50
CA HIS A 9 2.50 2.93 -6.38
C HIS A 9 1.30 2.01 -6.59
N ILE A 10 0.73 1.52 -5.48
CA ILE A 10 -0.46 0.67 -5.49
C ILE A 10 -1.39 0.95 -4.31
N HIS A 11 -2.64 1.32 -4.63
CA HIS A 11 -3.69 1.59 -3.64
C HIS A 11 -4.34 0.33 -3.08
N GLY A 12 -4.50 -0.69 -3.92
CA GLY A 12 -5.25 -1.87 -3.57
C GLY A 12 -5.04 -3.00 -4.57
N PHE A 13 -5.29 -4.23 -4.11
CA PHE A 13 -5.21 -5.43 -4.94
C PHE A 13 -6.14 -6.51 -4.38
N GLY A 14 -6.74 -7.31 -5.27
CA GLY A 14 -7.58 -8.45 -4.86
C GLY A 14 -8.83 -8.04 -4.06
N GLY A 15 -9.35 -6.83 -4.28
CA GLY A 15 -10.53 -6.31 -3.57
C GLY A 15 -10.27 -5.72 -2.19
N VAL A 16 -8.99 -5.55 -1.81
CA VAL A 16 -8.58 -4.81 -0.61
C VAL A 16 -7.94 -3.48 -1.03
N ASP A 17 -8.30 -2.41 -0.32
CA ASP A 17 -7.67 -1.09 -0.45
C ASP A 17 -6.88 -0.72 0.82
N VAL A 18 -5.75 -0.04 0.65
CA VAL A 18 -4.90 0.45 1.74
C VAL A 18 -5.65 1.44 2.64
N MET A 19 -6.55 2.24 2.07
CA MET A 19 -7.34 3.24 2.81
C MET A 19 -8.44 2.64 3.68
N ASP A 20 -8.80 1.36 3.48
CA ASP A 20 -9.72 0.63 4.35
C ASP A 20 -9.14 0.41 5.76
N ASN A 21 -7.82 0.66 5.93
CA ASN A 21 -7.07 0.40 7.16
C ASN A 21 -7.23 -1.04 7.69
N ASN A 22 -7.49 -1.98 6.77
CA ASN A 22 -7.54 -3.41 7.05
C ASN A 22 -6.16 -4.02 6.83
N ILE A 23 -5.36 -4.06 7.89
CA ILE A 23 -3.98 -4.59 7.83
C ILE A 23 -3.95 -6.06 7.40
N GLU A 24 -4.92 -6.88 7.83
CA GLU A 24 -4.99 -8.29 7.43
C GLU A 24 -5.18 -8.45 5.93
N GLY A 25 -6.01 -7.59 5.32
CA GLY A 25 -6.17 -7.56 3.87
C GLY A 25 -4.89 -7.18 3.14
N THR A 26 -4.12 -6.22 3.67
CA THR A 26 -2.84 -5.82 3.09
C THR A 26 -1.80 -6.96 3.20
N LEU A 27 -1.73 -7.61 4.35
CA LEU A 27 -0.74 -8.66 4.65
C LEU A 27 -1.04 -10.00 3.95
N HIS A 28 -2.31 -10.36 3.82
CA HIS A 28 -2.73 -11.66 3.29
C HIS A 28 -3.25 -11.58 1.86
N THR A 29 -4.05 -10.57 1.51
CA THR A 29 -4.61 -10.47 0.15
C THR A 29 -3.65 -9.78 -0.81
N MET A 30 -3.19 -8.57 -0.47
CA MET A 30 -2.33 -7.80 -1.39
C MET A 30 -0.94 -8.42 -1.50
N SER A 31 -0.25 -8.60 -0.37
CA SER A 31 1.10 -9.17 -0.33
C SER A 31 1.20 -10.53 -1.03
N GLU A 32 0.30 -11.48 -0.74
CA GLU A 32 0.35 -12.81 -1.38
C GLU A 32 -0.11 -12.74 -2.84
N GLY A 33 -1.18 -11.99 -3.12
CA GLY A 33 -1.75 -11.85 -4.47
C GLY A 33 -0.78 -11.24 -5.48
N LEU A 34 0.01 -10.25 -5.07
CA LEU A 34 0.98 -9.56 -5.92
C LEU A 34 2.07 -10.48 -6.48
N LEU A 35 2.41 -11.58 -5.78
CA LEU A 35 3.37 -12.54 -6.32
C LEU A 35 2.91 -13.15 -7.65
N SER A 36 1.59 -13.29 -7.84
CA SER A 36 1.01 -13.84 -9.09
C SER A 36 1.23 -12.94 -10.31
N THR A 37 1.56 -11.67 -10.09
CA THR A 37 1.85 -10.69 -11.16
C THR A 37 3.36 -10.48 -11.37
N GLY A 38 4.20 -11.18 -10.59
CA GLY A 38 5.65 -11.01 -10.61
C GLY A 38 6.18 -9.89 -9.71
N VAL A 39 5.30 -9.18 -8.98
CA VAL A 39 5.68 -8.17 -7.98
C VAL A 39 6.16 -8.85 -6.71
N THR A 40 7.40 -8.56 -6.31
CA THR A 40 8.01 -9.14 -5.09
C THR A 40 8.18 -8.13 -3.96
N SER A 41 8.01 -6.84 -4.26
CA SER A 41 7.98 -5.78 -3.25
C SER A 41 7.11 -4.63 -3.71
N PHE A 42 6.44 -3.98 -2.77
CA PHE A 42 5.53 -2.89 -3.08
C PHE A 42 5.51 -1.81 -2.00
N LEU A 43 4.97 -0.65 -2.38
CA LEU A 43 4.65 0.45 -1.47
C LEU A 43 3.13 0.60 -1.39
N PRO A 44 2.49 0.16 -0.28
CA PRO A 44 1.10 0.51 0.01
C PRO A 44 0.92 2.01 -0.13
N THR A 45 -0.05 2.43 -0.95
CA THR A 45 -0.21 3.82 -1.36
C THR A 45 -1.51 4.40 -0.83
N THR A 46 -1.39 5.39 0.05
CA THR A 46 -2.56 6.13 0.56
C THR A 46 -3.06 7.14 -0.46
N LEU A 47 -4.32 7.56 -0.31
CA LEU A 47 -4.91 8.70 -1.00
C LEU A 47 -4.94 9.93 -0.08
N THR A 48 -5.30 11.09 -0.63
CA THR A 48 -5.61 12.30 0.15
C THR A 48 -6.73 12.00 1.14
N SER A 49 -6.45 12.15 2.44
CA SER A 49 -7.45 12.02 3.50
C SER A 49 -7.09 12.89 4.72
N SER A 50 -7.87 12.79 5.80
CA SER A 50 -7.58 13.46 7.07
C SER A 50 -6.30 12.94 7.70
N TYR A 51 -5.68 13.77 8.52
CA TYR A 51 -4.48 13.41 9.28
C TYR A 51 -4.70 12.14 10.13
N GLU A 52 -5.86 12.03 10.77
CA GLU A 52 -6.21 10.92 11.65
C GLU A 52 -6.28 9.58 10.90
N GLN A 53 -6.88 9.56 9.70
CA GLN A 53 -6.94 8.34 8.90
C GLN A 53 -5.56 7.94 8.39
N LEU A 54 -4.79 8.91 7.91
CA LEU A 54 -3.43 8.69 7.43
C LEU A 54 -2.50 8.19 8.55
N LEU A 55 -2.63 8.75 9.76
CA LEU A 55 -1.91 8.29 10.94
C LEU A 55 -2.26 6.83 11.26
N ALA A 56 -3.56 6.50 11.32
CA ALA A 56 -4.02 5.15 11.64
C ALA A 56 -3.52 4.09 10.65
N VAL A 57 -3.56 4.39 9.34
CA VAL A 57 -3.02 3.50 8.30
C VAL A 57 -1.50 3.31 8.46
N THR A 58 -0.79 4.39 8.72
CA THR A 58 0.68 4.38 8.86
C THR A 58 1.11 3.60 10.10
N GLU A 59 0.42 3.77 11.22
CA GLU A 59 0.70 3.03 12.46
C GLU A 59 0.47 1.53 12.27
N ASN A 60 -0.65 1.14 11.65
CA ASN A 60 -0.95 -0.27 11.39
C ASN A 60 0.09 -0.92 10.46
N ILE A 61 0.42 -0.28 9.34
CA ILE A 61 1.45 -0.79 8.42
C ILE A 61 2.81 -0.80 9.09
N GLY A 62 3.20 0.30 9.74
CA GLY A 62 4.52 0.45 10.38
C GLY A 62 4.77 -0.58 11.48
N ALA A 63 3.74 -0.96 12.23
CA ALA A 63 3.84 -1.97 13.28
C ALA A 63 3.97 -3.41 12.73
N ARG A 64 3.41 -3.70 11.54
CA ARG A 64 3.16 -5.08 11.09
C ARG A 64 3.72 -5.43 9.71
N TYR A 65 4.38 -4.50 9.01
CA TYR A 65 4.85 -4.72 7.63
C TYR A 65 5.76 -5.95 7.46
N GLN A 66 6.47 -6.36 8.52
CA GLN A 66 7.35 -7.54 8.51
C GLN A 66 6.59 -8.87 8.51
N GLU A 67 5.30 -8.86 8.85
CA GLU A 67 4.44 -10.05 8.84
C GLU A 67 4.05 -10.48 7.42
N ALA A 68 4.29 -9.64 6.41
CA ALA A 68 3.99 -9.94 5.01
C ALA A 68 4.76 -11.18 4.52
N SER A 69 4.03 -12.28 4.31
CA SER A 69 4.54 -13.56 3.81
C SER A 69 4.91 -13.50 2.32
N GLY A 70 4.09 -12.82 1.51
CA GLY A 70 4.27 -12.63 0.08
C GLY A 70 5.22 -11.49 -0.32
N ALA A 71 4.77 -10.65 -1.26
CA ALA A 71 5.48 -9.45 -1.70
C ALA A 71 5.79 -8.54 -0.51
N LYS A 72 7.02 -8.04 -0.44
CA LYS A 72 7.50 -7.31 0.74
C LYS A 72 7.07 -5.86 0.70
N ILE A 73 6.48 -5.40 1.80
CA ILE A 73 6.24 -3.98 2.04
C ILE A 73 7.60 -3.31 2.34
N ARG A 74 7.97 -2.29 1.55
CA ARG A 74 9.29 -1.61 1.66
C ARG A 74 9.20 -0.14 2.06
N GLY A 75 8.03 0.29 2.49
CA GLY A 75 7.74 1.66 2.90
C GLY A 75 6.24 1.94 2.72
N ILE A 76 5.90 3.21 2.67
CA ILE A 76 4.55 3.70 2.36
C ILE A 76 4.69 4.86 1.37
N TYR A 77 3.78 4.95 0.40
CA TYR A 77 3.70 6.10 -0.50
C TYR A 77 2.47 6.93 -0.14
N PHE A 78 2.66 8.23 0.06
CA PHE A 78 1.57 9.17 0.32
C PHE A 78 1.17 9.88 -0.98
N GLU A 79 0.05 9.47 -1.59
CA GLU A 79 -0.54 10.21 -2.71
C GLU A 79 -1.43 11.34 -2.19
N GLY A 80 -0.78 12.42 -1.80
CA GLY A 80 -1.39 13.56 -1.11
C GLY A 80 -1.11 13.52 0.39
N PRO A 81 -1.76 14.36 1.22
CA PRO A 81 -2.78 15.35 0.87
C PRO A 81 -2.21 16.66 0.32
N TYR A 82 -0.89 16.79 0.20
CA TYR A 82 -0.20 18.05 -0.14
C TYR A 82 -0.18 18.34 -1.65
N PHE A 83 -1.34 18.24 -2.30
CA PHE A 83 -1.53 18.63 -3.70
C PHE A 83 -2.08 20.04 -3.85
N THR A 84 -1.94 20.60 -5.06
CA THR A 84 -2.68 21.80 -5.43
C THR A 84 -4.12 21.43 -5.77
N GLU A 85 -5.11 22.19 -5.30
CA GLU A 85 -6.53 21.94 -5.62
C GLU A 85 -6.80 21.85 -7.13
N LYS A 86 -6.05 22.61 -7.94
CA LYS A 86 -6.16 22.64 -9.39
C LYS A 86 -5.91 21.28 -10.06
N TYR A 87 -5.05 20.46 -9.48
CA TYR A 87 -4.65 19.16 -10.01
C TYR A 87 -4.86 18.05 -8.99
N LYS A 88 -5.96 18.13 -8.22
CA LYS A 88 -6.24 17.18 -7.12
C LYS A 88 -6.49 15.73 -7.55
N GLY A 89 -6.63 15.45 -8.85
CA GLY A 89 -6.99 14.10 -9.33
C GLY A 89 -8.44 13.74 -8.97
N ALA A 90 -8.67 12.45 -8.74
CA ALA A 90 -9.94 11.89 -8.26
C ALA A 90 -10.00 11.95 -6.73
#